data_AF-A0A1F3VKS7-F1
#
_entry.id   AF-A0A1F3VKS7-F1
#
_cell.length_a   1.000
_cell.length_b   1.000
_cell.length_c   1.000
_cell.angle_alpha   90.00
_cell.angle_beta   90.00
_cell.angle_gamma   90.00
#
_symmetry.space_group_name_H-M   'P 1'
#
loop_
_entity.id
_entity.type
_entity.pdbx_description
1 polymer ?
#
loop_
_entity_poly.entity_id
_entity_poly.type
_entity_poly.pdbx_seq_one_letter_code
_entity_poly.pdbx_strand_id
1 'polypeptide(L)'
;MVLFSFNLFSNEQVVNPLLYCLGDEEEYLHKNKIVGAVYKINKIFIEEFSLFNQIFLKNHYLQEICFASKAYSPSINLLKHLLLNGEEIFEIRTSSILLNTISLRSSIQGLVAKSPNIFLNWISEIQTGAPSHDCLDKYIPQLADLKFKVKYLEEEPDVGINAFFKDTKTIESIFNQLKNLDRIFEKCKKDHQKREIDIIKGKIL
;
A
#
# COMPACT_ATOMS: atom_id res chain seq x y z
N MET A 1 40.31 -45.90 -6.02
CA MET A 1 39.86 -45.30 -4.74
C MET A 1 39.05 -44.05 -5.12
N VAL A 2 37.73 -44.20 -5.17
CA VAL A 2 36.79 -43.16 -5.60
C VAL A 2 36.31 -42.45 -4.34
N LEU A 3 36.59 -41.16 -4.19
CA LEU A 3 35.96 -40.31 -3.18
C LEU A 3 35.11 -39.28 -3.90
N PHE A 4 33.85 -39.65 -4.10
CA PHE A 4 32.79 -38.72 -4.48
C PHE A 4 32.28 -38.04 -3.19
N SER A 5 32.69 -36.80 -2.98
CA SER A 5 32.17 -35.95 -1.91
C SER A 5 30.87 -35.30 -2.38
N PHE A 6 29.75 -36.03 -2.32
CA PHE A 6 28.42 -35.43 -2.40
C PHE A 6 27.97 -35.04 -0.99
N ASN A 7 28.10 -33.75 -0.65
CA ASN A 7 27.34 -33.13 0.44
C ASN A 7 26.98 -31.71 0.02
N LEU A 8 25.97 -31.61 -0.85
CA LEU A 8 25.20 -30.39 -1.04
C LEU A 8 23.75 -30.73 -0.69
N PHE A 9 23.47 -30.90 0.60
CA PHE A 9 22.13 -30.66 1.11
C PHE A 9 22.00 -29.14 1.23
N SER A 10 21.66 -28.48 0.14
CA SER A 10 21.11 -27.13 0.20
C SER A 10 19.77 -27.22 0.92
N ASN A 11 19.69 -26.67 2.13
CA ASN A 11 18.40 -26.33 2.74
C ASN A 11 17.61 -25.51 1.71
N GLU A 12 16.51 -26.04 1.19
CA GLU A 12 15.52 -25.23 0.49
C GLU A 12 15.04 -24.18 1.49
N GLN A 13 15.61 -22.97 1.43
CA GLN A 13 15.02 -21.83 2.08
C GLN A 13 13.64 -21.69 1.45
N VAL A 14 12.60 -21.85 2.27
CA VAL A 14 11.23 -21.57 1.85
C VAL A 14 11.16 -20.08 1.59
N VAL A 15 11.40 -19.69 0.34
CA VAL A 15 11.34 -18.29 -0.08
C VAL A 15 9.88 -17.87 -0.02
N ASN A 16 9.62 -16.76 0.67
CA ASN A 16 8.28 -16.19 0.75
C ASN A 16 7.82 -15.76 -0.65
N PRO A 17 6.76 -16.34 -1.22
CA PRO A 17 6.31 -16.00 -2.57
C PRO A 17 5.95 -14.52 -2.74
N LEU A 18 5.52 -13.86 -1.66
CA LEU A 18 5.23 -12.43 -1.68
C LEU A 18 6.51 -11.61 -1.89
N LEU A 19 7.61 -11.95 -1.21
CA LEU A 19 8.89 -11.24 -1.38
C LEU A 19 9.43 -11.39 -2.81
N TYR A 20 9.24 -12.55 -3.43
CA TYR A 20 9.59 -12.74 -4.84
C TYR A 20 8.77 -11.80 -5.74
N CYS A 21 7.46 -11.76 -5.54
CA CYS A 21 6.54 -10.87 -6.27
C CYS A 21 6.86 -9.37 -6.09
N LEU A 22 7.17 -8.92 -4.87
CA LEU A 22 7.61 -7.54 -4.61
C LEU A 22 9.01 -7.26 -5.19
N GLY A 23 9.88 -8.25 -5.21
CA GLY A 23 11.21 -8.19 -5.85
C GLY A 23 11.12 -8.03 -7.37
N ASP A 24 10.21 -8.76 -8.03
CA ASP A 24 9.91 -8.60 -9.45
C ASP A 24 9.37 -7.19 -9.75
N GLU A 25 8.49 -6.65 -8.89
CA GLU A 25 8.04 -5.26 -9.00
C GLU A 25 9.21 -4.28 -8.85
N GLU A 26 10.09 -4.48 -7.86
CA GLU A 26 11.27 -3.62 -7.65
C GLU A 26 12.19 -3.64 -8.86
N GLU A 27 12.47 -4.81 -9.42
CA GLU A 27 13.29 -4.96 -10.61
C GLU A 27 12.67 -4.24 -11.81
N TYR A 28 11.36 -4.40 -12.02
CA TYR A 28 10.63 -3.70 -13.07
C TYR A 28 10.70 -2.18 -12.90
N LEU A 29 10.43 -1.67 -11.69
CA LEU A 29 10.47 -0.23 -11.40
C LEU A 29 11.89 0.33 -11.64
N HIS A 30 12.92 -0.37 -11.20
CA HIS A 30 14.31 0.01 -11.42
C HIS A 30 14.71 0.02 -12.89
N LYS A 31 14.42 -1.05 -13.64
CA LYS A 31 14.75 -1.15 -15.07
C LYS A 31 14.10 -0.02 -15.88
N ASN A 32 12.86 0.35 -15.52
CA ASN A 32 12.10 1.39 -16.20
C ASN A 32 12.33 2.80 -15.60
N LYS A 33 13.21 2.94 -14.60
CA LYS A 33 13.49 4.20 -13.89
C LYS A 33 12.23 4.87 -13.32
N ILE A 34 11.25 4.06 -12.92
CA ILE A 34 10.02 4.53 -12.29
C ILE A 34 10.37 4.91 -10.85
N VAL A 35 10.13 6.16 -10.50
CA VAL A 35 10.34 6.72 -9.15
C VAL A 35 9.03 7.25 -8.59
N GLY A 36 9.02 7.59 -7.30
CA GLY A 36 7.88 8.23 -6.64
C GLY A 36 7.03 7.26 -5.82
N ALA A 37 5.72 7.49 -5.80
CA ALA A 37 4.81 6.91 -4.82
C ALA A 37 4.78 5.37 -4.83
N VAL A 38 4.72 4.74 -6.00
CA VAL A 38 4.71 3.27 -6.14
C VAL A 38 6.04 2.66 -5.68
N TYR A 39 7.16 3.24 -6.13
CA TYR A 39 8.50 2.81 -5.73
C TYR A 39 8.71 2.86 -4.22
N LYS A 40 8.24 3.93 -3.57
CA LYS A 40 8.34 4.09 -2.11
C LYS A 40 7.51 3.05 -1.36
N ILE A 41 6.27 2.77 -1.78
CA ILE A 41 5.48 1.70 -1.16
C ILE A 41 6.20 0.36 -1.31
N ASN A 42 6.67 0.03 -2.52
CA ASN A 42 7.28 -1.27 -2.76
C ASN A 42 8.48 -1.51 -1.82
N LYS A 43 9.33 -0.49 -1.65
CA LYS A 43 10.43 -0.54 -0.68
C LYS A 43 9.97 -0.76 0.76
N ILE A 44 8.95 -0.03 1.21
CA ILE A 44 8.39 -0.20 2.56
C ILE A 44 7.98 -1.67 2.76
N PHE A 45 7.28 -2.28 1.80
CA PHE A 45 6.86 -3.67 1.95
C PHE A 45 8.01 -4.65 1.85
N ILE A 46 8.99 -4.45 0.97
CA ILE A 46 10.19 -5.30 0.94
C ILE A 46 10.90 -5.26 2.30
N GLU A 47 11.07 -4.06 2.89
CA GLU A 47 11.69 -3.90 4.20
C GLU A 47 10.89 -4.60 5.30
N GLU A 48 9.57 -4.36 5.39
CA GLU A 48 8.72 -4.99 6.41
C GLU A 48 8.71 -6.52 6.28
N PHE A 49 8.57 -7.08 5.08
CA PHE A 49 8.49 -8.53 4.88
C PHE A 49 9.84 -9.24 4.92
N SER A 50 10.95 -8.54 4.66
CA SER A 50 12.29 -9.11 4.81
C SER A 50 12.64 -9.39 6.27
N LEU A 51 12.07 -8.63 7.21
CA LEU A 51 12.22 -8.87 8.65
C LEU A 51 11.43 -10.09 9.14
N PHE A 52 10.39 -10.51 8.41
CA PHE A 52 9.46 -11.55 8.80
C PHE A 52 9.22 -12.58 7.69
N ASN A 53 10.26 -13.34 7.32
CA ASN A 53 10.21 -14.36 6.26
C ASN A 53 9.16 -15.49 6.50
N GLN A 54 8.68 -15.63 7.72
CA GLN A 54 7.68 -16.61 8.16
C GLN A 54 6.21 -16.14 8.00
N ILE A 55 5.97 -14.91 7.55
CA ILE A 55 4.62 -14.41 7.28
C ILE A 55 4.21 -14.77 5.85
N PHE A 56 3.25 -15.69 5.72
CA PHE A 56 2.71 -16.09 4.41
C PHE A 56 1.30 -15.54 4.21
N LEU A 57 0.97 -15.20 2.96
CA LEU A 57 -0.40 -14.87 2.56
C LEU A 57 -1.18 -16.13 2.20
N LYS A 58 -2.50 -16.13 2.44
CA LYS A 58 -3.38 -17.17 1.90
C LYS A 58 -3.28 -17.15 0.38
N ASN A 59 -3.21 -18.32 -0.24
CA ASN A 59 -2.93 -18.44 -1.68
C ASN A 59 -3.85 -17.58 -2.58
N HIS A 60 -5.15 -17.48 -2.28
CA HIS A 60 -6.05 -16.66 -3.11
C HIS A 60 -5.70 -15.17 -3.08
N TYR A 61 -5.35 -14.60 -1.91
CA TYR A 61 -4.89 -13.21 -1.82
C TYR A 61 -3.53 -13.02 -2.50
N LEU A 62 -2.60 -13.97 -2.36
CA LEU A 62 -1.33 -13.91 -3.09
C LEU A 62 -1.56 -13.82 -4.61
N GLN A 63 -2.48 -14.62 -5.14
CA GLN A 63 -2.83 -14.59 -6.56
C GLN A 63 -3.48 -13.26 -6.97
N GLU A 64 -4.40 -12.74 -6.16
CA GLU A 64 -5.05 -11.45 -6.41
C GLU A 64 -4.07 -10.28 -6.42
N ILE A 65 -3.14 -10.27 -5.45
CA ILE A 65 -2.14 -9.22 -5.26
C ILE A 65 -1.11 -9.24 -6.39
N CYS A 66 -0.55 -10.41 -6.70
CA CYS A 66 0.62 -10.53 -7.58
C CYS A 66 0.28 -10.71 -9.06
N PHE A 67 -0.85 -11.35 -9.40
CA PHE A 67 -1.06 -11.83 -10.77
C PHE A 67 -2.41 -11.41 -11.39
N ALA A 68 -3.48 -11.25 -10.60
CA ALA A 68 -4.82 -11.06 -11.17
C ALA A 68 -5.14 -9.61 -11.56
N SER A 69 -4.72 -8.63 -10.75
CA SER A 69 -5.10 -7.24 -10.92
C SER A 69 -4.05 -6.44 -11.71
N LYS A 70 -4.36 -6.09 -12.97
CA LYS A 70 -3.55 -5.13 -13.75
C LYS A 70 -3.82 -3.66 -13.41
N ALA A 71 -4.84 -3.38 -12.59
CA ALA A 71 -5.24 -2.01 -12.28
C ALA A 71 -4.22 -1.32 -11.35
N TYR A 72 -3.46 -2.10 -10.59
CA TYR A 72 -2.48 -1.64 -9.62
C TYR A 72 -1.28 -2.57 -9.62
N SER A 73 -0.11 -2.04 -9.25
CA SER A 73 1.06 -2.86 -9.02
C SER A 73 0.92 -3.71 -7.75
N PRO A 74 1.71 -4.79 -7.60
CA PRO A 74 1.57 -5.71 -6.48
C PRO A 74 1.61 -5.03 -5.10
N SER A 75 2.52 -4.10 -4.89
CA SER A 75 2.68 -3.36 -3.64
C SER A 75 1.44 -2.52 -3.30
N ILE A 76 0.80 -1.91 -4.30
CA ILE A 76 -0.46 -1.16 -4.11
C ILE A 76 -1.64 -2.11 -3.84
N ASN A 77 -1.72 -3.26 -4.53
CA ASN A 77 -2.73 -4.27 -4.24
C ASN A 77 -2.55 -4.81 -2.82
N LEU A 78 -1.32 -5.06 -2.37
CA LEU A 78 -1.03 -5.52 -1.02
C LEU A 78 -1.52 -4.51 0.03
N LEU A 79 -1.23 -3.22 -0.15
CA LEU A 79 -1.76 -2.16 0.73
C LEU A 79 -3.29 -2.16 0.75
N LYS A 80 -3.93 -2.27 -0.42
CA LYS A 80 -5.39 -2.34 -0.52
C LYS A 80 -5.94 -3.51 0.30
N HIS A 81 -5.38 -4.70 0.14
CA HIS A 81 -5.83 -5.89 0.86
C HIS A 81 -5.54 -5.82 2.37
N LEU A 82 -4.42 -5.23 2.79
CA LEU A 82 -4.15 -4.97 4.20
C LEU A 82 -5.22 -4.07 4.84
N LEU A 83 -5.65 -3.01 4.15
CA LEU A 83 -6.67 -2.09 4.65
C LEU A 83 -8.09 -2.68 4.62
N LEU A 84 -8.41 -3.48 3.61
CA LEU A 84 -9.78 -4.03 3.45
C LEU A 84 -10.01 -5.31 4.23
N ASN A 85 -8.99 -6.16 4.34
CA ASN A 85 -9.11 -7.52 4.87
C ASN A 85 -8.29 -7.72 6.16
N GLY A 86 -7.31 -6.86 6.46
CA GLY A 86 -6.56 -6.90 7.71
C GLY A 86 -5.81 -8.22 7.91
N GLU A 87 -5.91 -8.81 9.10
CA GLU A 87 -5.25 -10.07 9.45
C GLU A 87 -5.73 -11.26 8.58
N GLU A 88 -6.92 -11.16 7.97
CA GLU A 88 -7.52 -12.27 7.20
C GLU A 88 -6.73 -12.65 5.96
N ILE A 89 -5.80 -11.82 5.49
CA ILE A 89 -5.00 -12.13 4.31
C ILE A 89 -3.89 -13.14 4.59
N PHE A 90 -3.56 -13.38 5.87
CA PHE A 90 -2.40 -14.16 6.28
C PHE A 90 -2.74 -15.61 6.62
N GLU A 91 -1.77 -16.51 6.38
CA GLU A 91 -1.80 -17.89 6.87
C GLU A 91 -1.20 -17.96 8.27
N ILE A 92 -2.04 -18.04 9.30
CA ILE A 92 -1.59 -18.32 10.67
C ILE A 92 -1.57 -19.83 10.84
N ARG A 93 -0.46 -20.48 10.51
CA ARG A 93 -0.26 -21.90 10.80
C ARG A 93 0.06 -22.07 12.27
N THR A 94 -0.82 -22.74 13.00
CA THR A 94 -0.61 -23.06 14.40
C THR A 94 0.55 -24.05 14.49
N SER A 95 1.73 -23.58 14.92
CA SER A 95 2.84 -24.50 15.21
C SER A 95 2.59 -25.20 16.55
N SER A 96 3.23 -26.35 16.77
CA SER A 96 3.19 -27.06 18.06
C SER A 96 3.75 -26.23 19.22
N ILE A 97 4.46 -25.15 18.94
CA ILE A 97 5.06 -24.24 19.92
C ILE A 97 4.21 -22.96 19.99
N LEU A 98 3.44 -22.83 21.07
CA LEU A 98 2.53 -21.70 21.32
C LEU A 98 3.20 -20.33 21.19
N LEU A 99 4.45 -20.20 21.66
CA LEU A 99 5.21 -18.94 21.62
C LEU A 99 5.46 -18.41 20.20
N ASN A 100 5.75 -19.30 19.25
CA ASN A 100 6.00 -18.92 17.86
C ASN A 100 4.72 -18.39 17.20
N THR A 101 3.58 -19.01 17.51
CA THR A 101 2.27 -18.58 17.02
C THR A 101 1.89 -17.20 17.55
N ILE A 102 2.18 -16.92 18.84
CA ILE A 102 1.91 -15.61 19.44
C ILE A 102 2.80 -14.52 18.80
N SER A 103 4.10 -14.77 18.65
CA SER A 103 5.04 -13.83 18.04
C SER A 103 4.68 -13.51 16.59
N LEU A 104 4.30 -14.53 15.80
CA LEU A 104 3.84 -14.36 14.43
C LEU A 104 2.59 -13.47 14.36
N ARG A 105 1.59 -13.77 15.20
CA ARG A 105 0.35 -12.99 15.24
C ARG A 105 0.61 -11.54 15.63
N SER A 106 1.45 -11.29 16.63
CA SER A 106 1.83 -9.93 17.04
C SER A 106 2.53 -9.17 15.91
N SER A 107 3.38 -9.85 15.12
CA SER A 107 4.04 -9.24 13.96
C SER A 107 3.04 -8.88 12.86
N ILE A 108 2.10 -9.78 12.56
CA ILE A 108 1.00 -9.53 11.61
C ILE A 108 0.13 -8.35 12.09
N GLN A 109 -0.22 -8.32 13.37
CA GLN A 109 -0.99 -7.23 13.97
C GLN A 109 -0.26 -5.89 13.86
N GLY A 110 1.05 -5.88 14.14
CA GLY A 110 1.89 -4.71 13.97
C GLY A 110 1.88 -4.20 12.53
N LEU A 111 2.00 -5.10 11.55
CA LEU A 111 1.96 -4.74 10.13
C LEU A 111 0.59 -4.19 9.71
N VAL A 112 -0.50 -4.84 10.10
CA VAL A 112 -1.87 -4.38 9.81
C VAL A 112 -2.11 -3.02 10.44
N ALA A 113 -1.70 -2.81 11.70
CA ALA A 113 -1.82 -1.53 12.40
C ALA A 113 -0.99 -0.40 11.76
N LYS A 114 0.11 -0.71 11.08
CA LYS A 114 0.89 0.27 10.30
C LYS A 114 0.24 0.64 8.97
N SER A 115 -0.63 -0.20 8.40
CA SER A 115 -1.15 -0.01 7.04
C SER A 115 -1.89 1.31 6.80
N PRO A 116 -2.67 1.89 7.75
CA PRO A 116 -3.20 3.24 7.61
C PRO A 116 -2.14 4.32 7.37
N ASN A 117 -1.03 4.26 8.11
CA ASN A 117 0.07 5.21 7.98
C ASN A 117 0.82 5.04 6.66
N ILE A 118 1.02 3.79 6.21
CA ILE A 118 1.59 3.50 4.89
C ILE A 118 0.71 4.13 3.78
N PHE A 119 -0.62 4.01 3.92
CA PHE A 119 -1.56 4.63 3.00
C PHE A 119 -1.51 6.16 3.02
N LEU A 120 -1.50 6.78 4.19
CA LEU A 120 -1.38 8.24 4.30
C LEU A 120 -0.07 8.75 3.68
N ASN A 121 1.04 8.07 3.93
CA ASN A 121 2.32 8.39 3.32
C ASN A 121 2.24 8.29 1.80
N TRP A 122 1.62 7.24 1.28
CA TRP A 122 1.44 7.07 -0.16
C TRP A 122 0.56 8.15 -0.81
N ILE A 123 -0.55 8.52 -0.17
CA ILE A 123 -1.39 9.63 -0.64
C ILE A 123 -0.59 10.94 -0.66
N SER A 124 0.19 11.20 0.38
CA SER A 124 1.11 12.36 0.43
C SER A 124 2.11 12.34 -0.73
N GLU A 125 2.72 11.19 -1.02
CA GLU A 125 3.65 11.04 -2.14
C GLU A 125 2.96 11.27 -3.50
N ILE A 126 1.75 10.75 -3.70
CA ILE A 126 0.96 11.07 -4.89
C ILE A 126 0.71 12.58 -4.99
N GLN A 127 0.35 13.21 -3.88
CA GLN A 127 0.04 14.64 -3.82
C GLN A 127 1.25 15.53 -4.16
N THR A 128 2.49 15.07 -3.93
CA THR A 128 3.70 15.81 -4.36
C THR A 128 3.83 15.92 -5.87
N GLY A 129 3.30 14.94 -6.61
CA GLY A 129 3.27 14.95 -8.08
C GLY A 129 2.05 15.67 -8.67
N ALA A 130 1.13 16.16 -7.83
CA ALA A 130 -0.11 16.75 -8.29
C ALA A 130 0.08 18.21 -8.75
N PRO A 131 -0.70 18.70 -9.73
CA PRO A 131 -0.61 20.09 -10.21
C PRO A 131 -0.97 21.17 -9.18
N SER A 132 -1.71 20.81 -8.12
CA SER A 132 -2.08 21.72 -7.03
C SER A 132 -2.26 20.98 -5.71
N HIS A 133 -2.04 21.65 -4.58
CA HIS A 133 -2.10 21.05 -3.24
C HIS A 133 -3.49 20.52 -2.85
N ASP A 134 -4.55 21.08 -3.44
CA ASP A 134 -5.95 20.70 -3.22
C ASP A 134 -6.47 19.67 -4.23
N CYS A 135 -5.63 19.22 -5.16
CA CYS A 135 -6.03 18.38 -6.31
C CYS A 135 -6.75 17.10 -5.88
N LEU A 136 -6.12 16.25 -5.07
CA LEU A 136 -6.71 14.97 -4.68
C LEU A 136 -7.97 15.18 -3.84
N ASP A 137 -7.95 16.15 -2.91
CA ASP A 137 -9.08 16.43 -2.02
C ASP A 137 -10.33 16.88 -2.79
N LYS A 138 -10.13 17.65 -3.86
CA LYS A 138 -11.21 18.16 -4.70
C LYS A 138 -11.89 17.06 -5.53
N TYR A 139 -11.12 16.08 -6.01
CA TYR A 139 -11.65 15.04 -6.91
C TYR A 139 -11.88 13.69 -6.23
N ILE A 140 -11.36 13.50 -5.02
CA ILE A 140 -11.59 12.34 -4.16
C ILE A 140 -12.00 12.88 -2.78
N PRO A 141 -13.27 13.29 -2.60
CA PRO A 141 -13.73 13.96 -1.38
C PRO A 141 -13.49 13.15 -0.09
N GLN A 142 -13.43 11.83 -0.19
CA GLN A 142 -13.12 10.96 0.95
C GLN A 142 -11.69 11.20 1.49
N LEU A 143 -10.75 11.66 0.66
CA LEU A 143 -9.41 12.05 1.12
C LEU A 143 -9.43 13.37 1.89
N ALA A 144 -10.34 14.29 1.56
CA ALA A 144 -10.54 15.51 2.32
C ALA A 144 -11.07 15.19 3.74
N ASP A 145 -12.07 14.30 3.83
CA ASP A 145 -12.59 13.78 5.11
C ASP A 145 -11.50 13.07 5.91
N LEU A 146 -10.69 12.23 5.26
CA LEU A 146 -9.55 11.57 5.90
C LEU A 146 -8.56 12.57 6.48
N LYS A 147 -8.12 13.57 5.70
CA LYS A 147 -7.18 14.60 6.16
C LYS A 147 -7.75 15.38 7.35
N PHE A 148 -9.04 15.68 7.34
CA PHE A 148 -9.71 16.30 8.48
C PHE A 148 -9.64 15.40 9.72
N LYS A 149 -9.99 14.11 9.59
CA LYS A 149 -9.95 13.15 10.70
C LYS A 149 -8.54 12.95 11.26
N VAL A 150 -7.53 12.85 10.39
CA VAL A 150 -6.11 12.77 10.80
C VAL A 150 -5.71 14.01 11.59
N LYS A 151 -6.04 15.21 11.10
CA LYS A 151 -5.61 16.47 11.72
C LYS A 151 -6.31 16.79 13.04
N TYR A 152 -7.57 16.37 13.20
CA TYR A 152 -8.42 16.86 14.28
C TYR A 152 -8.99 15.79 15.19
N LEU A 153 -9.05 14.53 14.76
CA LEU A 153 -9.75 13.45 15.46
C LEU A 153 -8.85 12.22 15.68
N GLU A 154 -7.53 12.40 15.66
CA GLU A 154 -6.55 11.29 15.67
C GLU A 154 -6.75 10.33 16.85
N GLU A 155 -7.16 10.84 18.02
CA GLU A 155 -7.36 10.08 19.26
C GLU A 155 -8.82 9.62 19.50
N GLU A 156 -9.77 10.00 18.64
CA GLU A 156 -11.19 9.71 18.86
C GLU A 156 -11.56 8.30 18.36
N PRO A 157 -12.00 7.38 19.23
CA PRO A 157 -12.16 5.96 18.89
C PRO A 157 -13.25 5.69 17.85
N ASP A 158 -14.32 6.48 17.85
CA ASP A 158 -15.53 6.26 17.03
C ASP A 158 -15.65 7.19 15.82
N VAL A 159 -14.85 8.26 15.77
CA VAL A 159 -14.90 9.27 14.68
C VAL A 159 -13.53 9.58 14.08
N GLY A 160 -12.46 9.04 14.67
CA GLY A 160 -11.08 9.28 14.27
C GLY A 160 -10.59 8.43 13.11
N ILE A 161 -9.26 8.43 12.93
CA ILE A 161 -8.58 7.72 11.85
C ILE A 161 -8.92 6.22 11.83
N ASN A 162 -8.98 5.58 12.99
CA ASN A 162 -9.31 4.16 13.12
C ASN A 162 -10.74 3.85 12.64
N ALA A 163 -11.69 4.74 12.92
CA ALA A 163 -13.07 4.58 12.45
C ALA A 163 -13.16 4.73 10.93
N PHE A 164 -12.38 5.64 10.34
CA PHE A 164 -12.31 5.80 8.89
C PHE A 164 -11.85 4.52 8.18
N PHE A 165 -10.76 3.90 8.65
CA PHE A 165 -10.23 2.70 8.02
C PHE A 165 -11.05 1.43 8.32
N LYS A 166 -11.99 1.47 9.25
CA LYS A 166 -13.01 0.41 9.43
C LYS A 166 -14.08 0.45 8.34
N ASP A 167 -14.30 1.59 7.68
CA ASP A 167 -15.26 1.69 6.57
C ASP A 167 -14.63 1.20 5.25
N THR A 168 -14.66 -0.11 5.06
CA THR A 168 -14.10 -0.78 3.88
C THR A 168 -14.71 -0.29 2.55
N LYS A 169 -15.97 0.17 2.54
CA LYS A 169 -16.61 0.72 1.33
C LYS A 169 -15.99 2.06 0.95
N THR A 170 -15.71 2.91 1.92
CA THR A 170 -15.01 4.18 1.71
C THR A 170 -13.60 3.94 1.19
N ILE A 171 -12.86 3.02 1.80
CA ILE A 171 -11.51 2.64 1.34
C ILE A 171 -11.54 2.10 -0.09
N GLU A 172 -12.45 1.18 -0.40
CA GLU A 172 -12.59 0.63 -1.74
C GLU A 172 -12.95 1.70 -2.77
N SER A 173 -13.83 2.64 -2.42
CA SER A 173 -14.17 3.79 -3.27
C SER A 173 -12.96 4.66 -3.59
N ILE A 174 -12.09 4.92 -2.60
CA ILE A 174 -10.85 5.69 -2.81
C ILE A 174 -9.93 4.95 -3.79
N PHE A 175 -9.70 3.66 -3.57
CA PHE A 175 -8.93 2.84 -4.52
C PHE A 175 -9.59 2.74 -5.90
N ASN A 176 -10.90 2.86 -6.04
CA ASN A 176 -11.51 2.89 -7.37
C ASN A 176 -11.31 4.22 -8.09
N GLN A 177 -11.32 5.33 -7.35
CA GLN A 177 -11.05 6.66 -7.91
C GLN A 177 -9.57 6.84 -8.29
N LEU A 178 -8.65 6.37 -7.44
CA LEU A 178 -7.21 6.44 -7.67
C LEU A 178 -6.72 5.68 -8.91
N LYS A 179 -7.49 4.71 -9.44
CA LYS A 179 -7.18 4.05 -10.72
C LYS A 179 -7.12 5.03 -11.90
N ASN A 180 -7.78 6.18 -11.76
CA ASN A 180 -7.88 7.20 -12.80
C ASN A 180 -7.01 8.43 -12.47
N LEU A 181 -5.89 8.23 -11.79
CA LEU A 181 -5.03 9.31 -11.28
C LEU A 181 -4.60 10.28 -12.39
N ASP A 182 -4.17 9.78 -13.54
CA ASP A 182 -3.78 10.63 -14.69
C ASP A 182 -4.92 11.56 -15.12
N ARG A 183 -6.14 11.03 -15.18
CA ARG A 183 -7.33 11.81 -15.53
C ARG A 183 -7.66 12.85 -14.45
N ILE A 184 -7.44 12.52 -13.18
CA ILE A 184 -7.60 13.47 -12.07
C ILE A 184 -6.58 14.59 -12.21
N PHE A 185 -5.30 14.27 -12.43
CA PHE A 185 -4.24 15.26 -12.60
C PHE A 185 -4.47 16.17 -13.80
N GLU A 186 -4.93 15.63 -14.93
CA GLU A 186 -5.30 16.45 -16.09
C GLU A 186 -6.45 17.44 -15.79
N LYS A 187 -7.44 17.02 -14.99
CA LYS A 187 -8.49 17.95 -14.53
C LYS A 187 -7.92 19.01 -13.58
N CYS A 188 -7.09 18.61 -12.62
CA CYS A 188 -6.44 19.53 -11.69
C CYS A 188 -5.61 20.58 -12.42
N LYS A 189 -4.84 20.18 -13.43
CA LYS A 189 -4.02 21.09 -14.24
C LYS A 189 -4.87 22.14 -14.95
N LYS A 190 -5.98 21.74 -15.57
CA LYS A 190 -6.91 22.66 -16.24
C LYS A 190 -7.55 23.64 -15.25
N ASP A 191 -7.97 23.15 -14.10
CA ASP A 191 -8.58 23.97 -13.06
C ASP A 191 -7.56 24.94 -12.43
N HIS A 192 -6.31 24.51 -12.25
CA HIS A 192 -5.22 25.38 -11.79
C HIS A 192 -4.95 26.51 -12.77
N GLN A 193 -4.76 26.20 -14.05
CA GLN A 193 -4.53 27.19 -15.10
C GLN A 193 -5.69 28.19 -15.21
N LYS A 194 -6.93 27.70 -15.11
CA LYS A 194 -8.10 28.57 -15.11
C LYS A 194 -8.10 29.54 -13.92
N ARG A 195 -7.81 29.04 -12.71
CA ARG A 195 -7.70 29.89 -11.50
C ARG A 195 -6.62 30.96 -11.66
N GLU A 196 -5.45 30.61 -12.17
CA GLU A 196 -4.38 31.58 -12.44
C GLU A 196 -4.82 32.66 -13.43
N ILE A 197 -5.52 32.29 -14.51
CA ILE A 197 -6.05 33.24 -15.49
C ILE A 197 -7.12 34.15 -14.87
N ASP A 198 -8.01 33.62 -14.04
CA ASP A 198 -9.07 34.39 -13.40
C ASP A 198 -8.51 35.38 -12.36
N ILE A 199 -7.44 35.01 -11.64
CA ILE A 199 -6.69 35.92 -10.75
C ILE A 199 -6.04 37.06 -11.56
N ILE A 200 -5.35 36.75 -12.66
CA ILE A 200 -4.72 37.75 -13.53
C ILE A 200 -5.75 38.72 -14.13
N LYS A 201 -6.97 38.23 -14.42
CA LYS A 201 -8.08 39.03 -14.95
C LYS A 201 -8.88 39.78 -13.88
N GLY A 202 -8.49 39.70 -12.60
CA GLY A 202 -9.19 40.37 -11.50
C GLY A 202 -10.61 39.85 -11.26
N LYS A 203 -10.90 38.59 -11.63
CA LYS A 203 -12.23 37.97 -11.48
C LYS A 203 -12.45 37.26 -10.15
N ILE A 204 -11.38 37.01 -9.41
CA ILE A 204 -11.40 36.35 -8.10
C ILE A 204 -10.68 37.30 -7.13
N LEU A 205 -11.42 37.82 -6.15
CA LEU A 205 -10.91 38.50 -4.96
C LEU A 205 -10.72 37.48 -3.85
#